data_AF-A0A971C2J5-F1
#
_entry.id   AF-A0A971C2J5-F1
#
_cell.length_a   1.000
_cell.length_b   1.000
_cell.length_c   1.000
_cell.angle_alpha   90.00
_cell.angle_beta   90.00
_cell.angle_gamma   90.00
#
_symmetry.space_group_name_H-M   'P 1'
#
loop_
_entity.id
_entity.type
_entity.pdbx_description
1 polymer ?
#
loop_
_entity_poly.entity_id
_entity_poly.type
_entity_poly.pdbx_seq_one_letter_code
_entity_poly.pdbx_strand_id
1 'polypeptide(L)'
;MAEVIKGRSAEEIKRHLVLDDPFRVSSGEYRRRLASWLIGDYVKGFSPEALKVFARIMTSETIETQTKREILFWKNCERDELVRAITLEQIFPAYHKGAAFLLREDVIDYIVKEKGFTAYMSDKRITNYLAITSKLGMANANGRNIDLNYFRPNKKSVMAILYFLFNSGLSSSKILHSDDFKCLLLNERDLVSYLVEMNALGIIEFAMAGNIVRLEPKIDFEVLPNALEE
;
A
#
# COMPACT_ATOMS: atom_id res chain seq x y z
N MET A 1 9.63 1.28 12.63
CA MET A 1 10.64 1.18 11.55
C MET A 1 12.03 1.59 12.01
N ALA A 2 12.23 2.74 12.68
CA ALA A 2 13.55 3.06 13.27
C ALA A 2 14.11 1.94 14.16
N GLU A 3 13.25 1.29 14.95
CA GLU A 3 13.64 0.17 15.81
C GLU A 3 14.07 -1.08 15.03
N VAL A 4 13.52 -1.31 13.83
CA VAL A 4 13.95 -2.38 12.92
C VAL A 4 15.37 -2.11 12.44
N ILE A 5 15.69 -0.84 12.10
CA ILE A 5 17.03 -0.44 11.65
C ILE A 5 18.07 -0.62 12.76
N LYS A 6 17.66 -0.44 14.02
CA LYS A 6 18.48 -0.74 15.21
C LYS A 6 18.68 -2.24 15.46
N GLY A 7 18.13 -3.12 14.61
CA GLY A 7 18.28 -4.57 14.72
C GLY A 7 17.42 -5.22 15.79
N ARG A 8 16.39 -4.53 16.32
CA ARG A 8 15.50 -5.10 17.34
C ARG A 8 14.56 -6.14 16.74
N SER A 9 14.38 -7.25 17.47
CA SER A 9 13.38 -8.28 17.18
C SER A 9 11.94 -7.75 17.33
N ALA A 10 10.96 -8.45 16.75
CA ALA A 10 9.55 -8.09 16.86
C ALA A 10 9.08 -7.98 18.31
N GLU A 11 9.56 -8.86 19.19
CA GLU A 11 9.27 -8.89 20.62
C GLU A 11 9.88 -7.70 21.37
N GLU A 12 11.10 -7.30 21.01
CA GLU A 12 11.75 -6.11 21.56
C GLU A 12 11.04 -4.82 21.11
N ILE A 13 10.68 -4.73 19.82
CA ILE A 13 9.89 -3.61 19.31
C ILE A 13 8.54 -3.56 20.02
N LYS A 14 7.85 -4.69 20.18
CA LYS A 14 6.57 -4.75 20.90
C LYS A 14 6.69 -4.25 22.33
N ARG A 15 7.74 -4.67 23.05
CA ARG A 15 8.02 -4.20 24.42
C ARG A 15 8.25 -2.69 24.45
N HIS A 16 9.09 -2.18 23.56
CA HIS A 16 9.36 -0.75 23.43
C HIS A 16 8.08 0.08 23.20
N LEU A 17 7.20 -0.36 22.28
CA LEU A 17 5.95 0.34 21.98
C LEU A 17 4.97 0.39 23.18
N VAL A 18 5.03 -0.58 24.09
CA VAL A 18 4.13 -0.65 25.25
C VAL A 18 4.69 0.09 26.47
N LEU A 19 5.99 -0.09 26.75
CA LEU A 19 6.64 0.43 27.95
C LEU A 19 7.02 1.90 27.81
N ASP A 20 7.65 2.25 26.69
CA ASP A 20 8.22 3.60 26.48
C ASP A 20 7.18 4.57 25.87
N ASP A 21 6.04 4.02 25.43
CA ASP A 21 4.88 4.74 24.90
C ASP A 21 5.24 5.90 23.95
N PRO A 22 5.91 5.61 22.82
CA PRO A 22 6.33 6.65 21.88
C PRO A 22 5.15 7.42 21.27
N PHE A 23 3.93 6.86 21.34
CA PHE A 23 2.70 7.47 20.86
C PHE A 23 1.92 8.24 21.92
N ARG A 24 2.43 8.30 23.17
CA ARG A 24 1.83 9.02 24.30
C ARG A 24 0.35 8.66 24.53
N VAL A 25 0.02 7.37 24.43
CA VAL A 25 -1.33 6.85 24.66
C VAL A 25 -1.56 6.64 26.14
N SER A 26 -2.60 7.20 26.74
CA SER A 26 -2.89 7.02 28.17
C SER A 26 -3.30 5.59 28.58
N SER A 27 -3.97 4.85 27.70
CA SER A 27 -4.47 3.50 28.00
C SER A 27 -3.43 2.41 27.72
N GLY A 28 -3.00 1.69 28.77
CA GLY A 28 -2.09 0.56 28.64
C GLY A 28 -2.67 -0.62 27.84
N GLU A 29 -3.98 -0.84 27.89
CA GLU A 29 -4.64 -1.84 27.05
C GLU A 29 -4.57 -1.44 25.56
N TYR A 30 -4.87 -0.18 25.27
CA TYR A 30 -4.78 0.34 23.91
C TYR A 30 -3.34 0.27 23.38
N ARG A 31 -2.32 0.60 24.20
CA ARG A 31 -0.90 0.44 23.83
C ARG A 31 -0.59 -1.00 23.40
N ARG A 32 -1.02 -1.99 24.19
CA ARG A 32 -0.80 -3.41 23.86
C ARG A 32 -1.49 -3.83 22.56
N ARG A 33 -2.70 -3.32 22.32
CA ARG A 33 -3.45 -3.57 21.08
C ARG A 33 -2.76 -2.92 19.88
N LEU A 34 -2.39 -1.65 20.00
CA LEU A 34 -1.66 -0.90 18.97
C LEU A 34 -0.33 -1.58 18.63
N ALA A 35 0.46 -1.95 19.64
CA ALA A 35 1.73 -2.63 19.43
C ALA A 35 1.53 -3.99 18.73
N SER A 36 0.52 -4.76 19.11
CA SER A 36 0.22 -6.03 18.45
C SER A 36 -0.19 -5.83 16.99
N TRP A 37 -1.00 -4.81 16.70
CA TRP A 37 -1.41 -4.46 15.34
C TRP A 37 -0.22 -4.04 14.47
N LEU A 38 0.60 -3.09 14.95
CA LEU A 38 1.77 -2.62 14.21
C LEU A 38 2.80 -3.74 13.93
N ILE A 39 3.01 -4.64 14.89
CA ILE A 39 3.91 -5.77 14.70
C ILE A 39 3.34 -6.82 13.75
N GLY A 40 2.03 -7.11 13.85
CA GLY A 40 1.36 -8.03 12.95
C GLY A 40 1.45 -7.58 11.50
N ASP A 41 1.08 -6.32 11.25
CA ASP A 41 0.87 -5.81 9.90
C ASP A 41 2.17 -5.36 9.24
N TYR A 42 3.11 -4.80 10.01
CA TYR A 42 4.29 -4.11 9.46
C TYR A 42 5.63 -4.72 9.86
N VAL A 43 5.65 -5.84 10.61
CA VAL A 43 6.90 -6.52 10.98
C VAL A 43 6.86 -7.99 10.63
N LYS A 44 5.89 -8.74 11.17
CA LYS A 44 5.81 -10.21 10.99
C LYS A 44 5.50 -10.64 9.56
N GLY A 45 4.97 -9.74 8.75
CA GLY A 45 4.59 -10.01 7.36
C GLY A 45 5.74 -10.04 6.35
N PHE A 46 6.95 -9.63 6.73
CA PHE A 46 8.07 -9.45 5.81
C PHE A 46 9.14 -10.54 6.00
N SER A 47 9.87 -10.86 4.92
CA SER A 47 11.18 -11.50 5.07
C SER A 47 12.14 -10.53 5.79
N PRO A 48 13.21 -11.02 6.44
CA PRO A 48 14.18 -10.15 7.09
C PRO A 48 14.78 -9.07 6.16
N GLU A 49 15.04 -9.43 4.91
CA GLU A 49 15.58 -8.54 3.87
C GLU A 49 14.55 -7.48 3.47
N ALA A 50 13.32 -7.90 3.16
CA ALA A 50 12.23 -7.01 2.80
C ALA A 50 11.86 -6.06 3.94
N LEU A 51 11.93 -6.53 5.19
CA LEU A 51 11.68 -5.70 6.37
C LEU A 51 12.73 -4.60 6.52
N LYS A 52 14.01 -4.90 6.27
CA LYS A 52 15.09 -3.91 6.31
C LYS A 52 14.91 -2.85 5.24
N VAL A 53 14.63 -3.24 4.00
CA VAL A 53 14.38 -2.32 2.88
C VAL A 53 13.15 -1.44 3.18
N PHE A 54 12.05 -2.05 3.61
CA PHE A 54 10.83 -1.33 3.98
C PHE A 54 11.09 -0.32 5.11
N ALA A 55 11.83 -0.74 6.16
CA ALA A 55 12.15 0.14 7.27
C ALA A 55 12.99 1.34 6.83
N ARG A 56 14.00 1.14 5.98
CA ARG A 56 14.84 2.23 5.41
C ARG A 56 13.99 3.23 4.62
N ILE A 57 13.09 2.75 3.77
CA ILE A 57 12.17 3.63 3.02
C ILE A 57 11.32 4.46 3.97
N MET A 58 10.74 3.83 4.99
CA MET A 58 9.83 4.50 5.92
C MET A 58 10.50 5.51 6.84
N THR A 59 11.80 5.35 7.13
CA THR A 59 12.56 6.26 8.00
C THR A 59 13.42 7.26 7.26
N SER A 60 13.63 7.11 5.95
CA SER A 60 14.38 8.07 5.14
C SER A 60 13.77 9.46 5.28
N GLU A 61 14.57 10.51 5.44
CA GLU A 61 14.07 11.88 5.55
C GLU A 61 13.84 12.52 4.16
N THR A 62 14.49 11.99 3.14
CA THR A 62 14.47 12.53 1.76
C THR A 62 13.38 11.93 0.90
N ILE A 63 12.96 10.67 1.17
CA ILE A 63 11.81 10.08 0.47
C ILE A 63 10.52 10.81 0.86
N GLU A 64 9.80 11.29 -0.15
CA GLU A 64 8.56 12.05 0.03
C GLU A 64 7.53 11.32 0.89
N THR A 65 6.80 12.10 1.71
CA THR A 65 5.73 11.57 2.56
C THR A 65 4.63 10.89 1.75
N GLN A 66 4.30 11.43 0.57
CA GLN A 66 3.27 10.85 -0.30
C GLN A 66 3.68 9.45 -0.79
N THR A 67 4.92 9.28 -1.24
CA THR A 67 5.47 7.98 -1.64
C THR A 67 5.35 6.95 -0.52
N LYS A 68 5.71 7.34 0.72
CA LYS A 68 5.57 6.45 1.88
C LYS A 68 4.11 6.08 2.16
N ARG A 69 3.18 7.03 2.04
CA ARG A 69 1.75 6.78 2.23
C ARG A 69 1.21 5.79 1.20
N GLU A 70 1.58 5.93 -0.06
CA GLU A 70 1.16 5.02 -1.14
C GLU A 70 1.69 3.61 -0.92
N ILE A 71 2.97 3.46 -0.56
CA ILE A 71 3.57 2.16 -0.22
C ILE A 71 2.90 1.54 1.02
N LEU A 72 2.62 2.35 2.05
CA LEU A 72 1.88 1.90 3.24
C LEU A 72 0.46 1.46 2.89
N PHE A 73 -0.22 2.16 2.00
CA PHE A 73 -1.57 1.81 1.58
C PHE A 73 -1.62 0.51 0.80
N TRP A 74 -0.66 0.30 -0.12
CA TRP A 74 -0.50 -0.99 -0.79
C TRP A 74 -0.30 -2.13 0.23
N LYS A 75 0.59 -1.95 1.21
CA LYS A 75 0.75 -2.95 2.30
C LYS A 75 -0.50 -3.13 3.14
N ASN A 76 -1.28 -2.08 3.36
CA ASN A 76 -2.56 -2.18 4.05
C ASN A 76 -3.56 -3.01 3.24
N CYS A 77 -3.58 -2.87 1.91
CA CYS A 77 -4.39 -3.73 1.04
C CYS A 77 -3.92 -5.19 1.05
N GLU A 78 -2.62 -5.46 1.23
CA GLU A 78 -2.12 -6.83 1.38
C GLU A 78 -2.57 -7.48 2.70
N ARG A 79 -2.68 -6.68 3.78
CA ARG A 79 -2.91 -7.18 5.15
C ARG A 79 -4.37 -7.13 5.61
N ASP A 80 -5.11 -6.14 5.13
CA ASP A 80 -6.52 -5.94 5.46
C ASP A 80 -7.39 -6.27 4.25
N GLU A 81 -7.99 -7.46 4.30
CA GLU A 81 -8.85 -7.99 3.25
C GLU A 81 -10.04 -7.07 2.93
N LEU A 82 -10.55 -6.33 3.92
CA LEU A 82 -11.65 -5.40 3.70
C LEU A 82 -11.18 -4.17 2.94
N VAL A 83 -10.02 -3.60 3.32
CA VAL A 83 -9.42 -2.48 2.59
C VAL A 83 -9.14 -2.89 1.14
N ARG A 84 -8.61 -4.10 0.94
CA ARG A 84 -8.39 -4.66 -0.40
C ARG A 84 -9.70 -4.77 -1.18
N ALA A 85 -10.73 -5.38 -0.59
CA ALA A 85 -12.02 -5.59 -1.23
C ALA A 85 -12.70 -4.28 -1.63
N ILE A 86 -12.75 -3.29 -0.74
CA ILE A 86 -13.29 -1.96 -1.06
C ILE A 86 -12.50 -1.33 -2.21
N THR A 87 -11.17 -1.39 -2.16
CA THR A 87 -10.32 -0.76 -3.18
C THR A 87 -10.49 -1.41 -4.54
N LEU A 88 -10.46 -2.75 -4.62
CA LEU A 88 -10.47 -3.48 -5.88
C LEU A 88 -11.87 -3.65 -6.49
N GLU A 89 -12.90 -3.79 -5.66
CA GLU A 89 -14.26 -4.11 -6.13
C GLU A 89 -15.16 -2.88 -6.22
N GLN A 90 -14.87 -1.81 -5.49
CA GLN A 90 -15.69 -0.59 -5.47
C GLN A 90 -14.96 0.60 -6.08
N ILE A 91 -13.81 0.98 -5.50
CA ILE A 91 -13.11 2.21 -5.91
C ILE A 91 -12.45 2.07 -7.29
N PHE A 92 -11.66 1.02 -7.51
CA PHE A 92 -10.94 0.79 -8.76
C PHE A 92 -11.86 0.73 -9.99
N PRO A 93 -12.98 -0.05 -9.98
CA PRO A 93 -13.86 -0.13 -11.14
C PRO A 93 -14.59 1.19 -11.40
N ALA A 94 -14.99 1.91 -10.35
CA ALA A 94 -15.64 3.21 -10.49
C ALA A 94 -14.68 4.26 -11.06
N TYR A 95 -13.44 4.28 -10.57
CA TYR A 95 -12.38 5.16 -11.04
C TYR A 95 -12.12 4.98 -12.54
N HIS A 96 -11.90 3.75 -13.01
CA HIS A 96 -11.62 3.49 -14.42
C HIS A 96 -12.84 3.62 -15.34
N LYS A 97 -14.07 3.61 -14.80
CA LYS A 97 -15.28 3.99 -15.53
C LYS A 97 -15.44 5.52 -15.65
N GLY A 98 -14.56 6.31 -15.02
CA GLY A 98 -14.65 7.77 -15.02
C GLY A 98 -15.79 8.30 -14.15
N ALA A 99 -16.22 7.54 -13.13
CA ALA A 99 -17.24 8.01 -12.20
C ALA A 99 -16.69 9.17 -11.36
N ALA A 100 -17.46 10.25 -11.23
CA ALA A 100 -17.10 11.37 -10.36
C ALA A 100 -17.25 11.02 -8.87
N PHE A 101 -18.20 10.15 -8.54
CA PHE A 101 -18.45 9.70 -7.17
C PHE A 101 -19.12 8.32 -7.14
N LEU A 102 -19.12 7.71 -5.95
CA LEU A 102 -19.93 6.56 -5.56
C LEU A 102 -20.90 6.97 -4.46
N LEU A 103 -22.07 6.33 -4.37
CA LEU A 103 -22.89 6.47 -3.17
C LEU A 103 -22.24 5.68 -2.04
N ARG A 104 -22.09 6.32 -0.89
CA ARG A 104 -21.54 5.69 0.31
C ARG A 104 -22.38 4.49 0.74
N GLU A 105 -23.70 4.59 0.60
CA GLU A 105 -24.66 3.54 0.94
C GLU A 105 -24.43 2.27 0.12
N ASP A 106 -24.14 2.38 -1.18
CA ASP A 106 -23.83 1.23 -2.03
C ASP A 106 -22.58 0.47 -1.53
N VAL A 107 -21.56 1.21 -1.09
CA VAL A 107 -20.34 0.60 -0.53
C VAL A 107 -20.62 -0.01 0.86
N ILE A 108 -21.49 0.60 1.67
CA ILE A 108 -21.94 0.02 2.96
C ILE A 108 -22.65 -1.31 2.69
N ASP A 109 -23.60 -1.34 1.76
CA ASP A 109 -24.38 -2.52 1.40
C ASP A 109 -23.49 -3.63 0.86
N TYR A 110 -22.49 -3.29 0.04
CA TYR A 110 -21.46 -4.23 -0.39
C TYR A 110 -20.74 -4.87 0.81
N ILE A 111 -20.29 -4.08 1.78
CA ILE A 111 -19.59 -4.61 2.97
C ILE A 111 -20.52 -5.46 3.83
N VAL A 112 -21.78 -5.05 4.02
CA VAL A 112 -22.78 -5.83 4.77
C VAL A 112 -22.95 -7.20 4.11
N LYS A 113 -23.11 -7.22 2.78
CA LYS A 113 -23.32 -8.44 2.01
C LYS A 113 -22.10 -9.37 2.01
N GLU A 114 -20.92 -8.84 1.72
CA GLU A 114 -19.72 -9.66 1.50
C GLU A 114 -18.98 -10.02 2.80
N LYS A 115 -19.11 -9.22 3.86
CA LYS A 115 -18.39 -9.43 5.13
C LYS A 115 -19.30 -9.69 6.33
N GLY A 116 -20.63 -9.61 6.17
CA GLY A 116 -21.59 -9.90 7.23
C GLY A 116 -21.59 -8.91 8.40
N PHE A 117 -21.05 -7.71 8.20
CA PHE A 117 -21.07 -6.65 9.22
C PHE A 117 -22.45 -5.98 9.29
N THR A 118 -22.77 -5.36 10.43
CA THR A 118 -23.93 -4.48 10.52
C THR A 118 -23.67 -3.17 9.76
N ALA A 119 -24.72 -2.50 9.29
CA ALA A 119 -24.59 -1.21 8.59
C ALA A 119 -23.76 -0.19 9.39
N TYR A 120 -23.96 -0.11 10.71
CA TYR A 120 -23.17 0.75 11.60
C TYR A 120 -21.67 0.40 11.62
N MET A 121 -21.36 -0.90 11.68
CA MET A 121 -19.97 -1.38 11.66
C MET A 121 -19.29 -1.15 10.31
N SER A 122 -20.04 -1.32 9.22
CA SER A 122 -19.61 -1.05 7.84
C SER A 122 -19.35 0.44 7.64
N ASP A 123 -20.25 1.30 8.10
CA ASP A 123 -20.11 2.76 8.01
C ASP A 123 -18.83 3.24 8.73
N LYS A 124 -18.57 2.76 9.94
CA LYS A 124 -17.31 3.06 10.66
C LYS A 124 -16.06 2.64 9.87
N ARG A 125 -16.10 1.47 9.22
CA ARG A 125 -14.97 0.95 8.42
C ARG A 125 -14.74 1.80 7.19
N ILE A 126 -15.81 2.20 6.49
CA ILE A 126 -15.70 3.13 5.35
C ILE A 126 -15.16 4.49 5.81
N THR A 127 -15.59 5.01 6.96
CA THR A 127 -15.01 6.26 7.51
C THR A 127 -13.50 6.15 7.69
N ASN A 128 -13.02 5.04 8.26
CA ASN A 128 -11.58 4.81 8.44
C ASN A 128 -10.85 4.64 7.10
N TYR A 129 -11.45 3.91 6.16
CA TYR A 129 -10.93 3.76 4.81
C TYR A 129 -10.77 5.12 4.12
N LEU A 130 -11.81 5.96 4.15
CA LEU A 130 -11.80 7.29 3.53
C LEU A 130 -10.83 8.25 4.22
N ALA A 131 -10.62 8.12 5.53
CA ALA A 131 -9.59 8.89 6.22
C ALA A 131 -8.17 8.57 5.72
N ILE A 132 -7.94 7.37 5.19
CA ILE A 132 -6.67 6.96 4.57
C ILE A 132 -6.64 7.44 3.11
N THR A 133 -7.65 7.11 2.30
CA THR A 133 -7.67 7.45 0.87
C THR A 133 -7.74 8.95 0.59
N SER A 134 -8.32 9.73 1.51
CA SER A 134 -8.30 11.20 1.44
C SER A 134 -6.88 11.75 1.55
N LYS A 135 -6.06 11.18 2.46
CA LYS A 135 -4.65 11.57 2.62
C LYS A 135 -3.75 11.14 1.45
N LEU A 136 -4.19 10.13 0.69
CA LEU A 136 -3.56 9.72 -0.57
C LEU A 136 -4.00 10.60 -1.73
N GLY A 137 -5.15 11.29 -1.62
CA GLY A 137 -5.76 12.02 -2.71
C GLY A 137 -6.59 11.15 -3.66
N MET A 138 -6.91 9.91 -3.30
CA MET A 138 -7.68 8.99 -4.16
C MET A 138 -9.19 9.23 -4.10
N ALA A 139 -9.72 9.28 -2.88
CA ALA A 139 -11.16 9.38 -2.65
C ALA A 139 -11.45 10.11 -1.33
N ASN A 140 -12.48 10.96 -1.34
CA ASN A 140 -12.88 11.80 -0.22
C ASN A 140 -14.33 11.54 0.19
N ALA A 141 -14.62 11.67 1.49
CA ALA A 141 -15.99 11.67 1.96
C ALA A 141 -16.66 13.02 1.66
N ASN A 142 -17.84 13.00 1.03
CA ASN A 142 -18.66 14.18 0.78
C ASN A 142 -20.14 13.88 1.09
N GLY A 143 -20.49 13.96 2.37
CA GLY A 143 -21.83 13.63 2.84
C GLY A 143 -22.21 12.18 2.51
N ARG A 144 -23.19 12.00 1.62
CA ARG A 144 -23.63 10.67 1.14
C ARG A 144 -22.79 10.14 -0.02
N ASN A 145 -21.90 10.95 -0.57
CA ASN A 145 -21.05 10.58 -1.70
C ASN A 145 -19.62 10.26 -1.23
N ILE A 146 -18.96 9.43 -2.01
CA ILE A 146 -17.52 9.22 -2.01
C ILE A 146 -17.00 9.81 -3.31
N ASP A 147 -16.41 11.00 -3.24
CA ASP A 147 -15.88 11.69 -4.43
C ASP A 147 -14.57 11.03 -4.83
N LEU A 148 -14.45 10.70 -6.13
CA LEU A 148 -13.25 10.10 -6.70
C LEU A 148 -12.43 11.21 -7.36
N ASN A 149 -11.19 11.39 -6.93
CA ASN A 149 -10.33 12.40 -7.52
C ASN A 149 -9.50 11.78 -8.65
N TYR A 150 -9.05 12.62 -9.58
CA TYR A 150 -7.96 12.24 -10.47
C TYR A 150 -6.71 11.92 -9.62
N PHE A 151 -6.28 10.66 -9.69
CA PHE A 151 -5.16 10.16 -8.89
C PHE A 151 -4.10 9.56 -9.81
N ARG A 152 -2.85 9.97 -9.60
CA ARG A 152 -1.70 9.39 -10.26
C ARG A 152 -0.63 9.09 -9.21
N PRO A 153 -0.31 7.82 -8.95
CA PRO A 153 0.66 7.47 -7.92
C PRO A 153 2.06 7.96 -8.30
N ASN A 154 2.90 8.22 -7.29
CA ASN A 154 4.28 8.59 -7.51
C ASN A 154 5.03 7.42 -8.17
N LYS A 155 5.88 7.72 -9.17
CA LYS A 155 6.73 6.72 -9.84
C LYS A 155 7.59 5.94 -8.84
N LYS A 156 8.08 6.62 -7.80
CA LYS A 156 8.85 6.02 -6.70
C LYS A 156 8.02 4.97 -5.94
N SER A 157 6.73 5.19 -5.75
CA SER A 157 5.83 4.21 -5.12
C SER A 157 5.65 2.96 -6.00
N VAL A 158 5.41 3.17 -7.30
CA VAL A 158 5.26 2.06 -8.27
C VAL A 158 6.55 1.25 -8.36
N MET A 159 7.72 1.93 -8.38
CA MET A 159 9.03 1.29 -8.35
C MET A 159 9.21 0.46 -7.09
N ALA A 160 8.88 1.01 -5.92
CA ALA A 160 9.02 0.27 -4.67
C ALA A 160 8.17 -1.01 -4.69
N ILE A 161 6.88 -0.92 -5.05
CA ILE A 161 5.99 -2.07 -5.14
C ILE A 161 6.54 -3.12 -6.10
N LEU A 162 6.94 -2.71 -7.31
CA LEU A 162 7.52 -3.59 -8.32
C LEU A 162 8.71 -4.40 -7.75
N TYR A 163 9.60 -3.72 -7.04
CA TYR A 163 10.78 -4.35 -6.44
C TYR A 163 10.44 -5.30 -5.29
N PHE A 164 9.45 -4.99 -4.47
CA PHE A 164 8.96 -5.96 -3.48
C PHE A 164 8.36 -7.20 -4.14
N LEU A 165 7.67 -7.04 -5.28
CA LEU A 165 7.12 -8.18 -6.02
C LEU A 165 8.23 -9.04 -6.64
N PHE A 166 9.28 -8.44 -7.20
CA PHE A 166 10.48 -9.17 -7.63
C PHE A 166 11.11 -9.95 -6.46
N ASN A 167 11.32 -9.30 -5.32
CA ASN A 167 11.92 -9.94 -4.15
C ASN A 167 11.04 -11.09 -3.60
N SER A 168 9.73 -11.04 -3.80
CA SER A 168 8.83 -12.15 -3.45
C SER A 168 8.83 -13.31 -4.47
N GLY A 169 9.62 -13.21 -5.54
CA GLY A 169 9.78 -14.27 -6.53
C GLY A 169 8.66 -14.37 -7.56
N LEU A 170 7.85 -13.31 -7.73
CA LEU A 170 6.84 -13.29 -8.78
C LEU A 170 7.49 -13.20 -10.17
N SER A 171 6.94 -13.95 -11.13
CA SER A 171 7.38 -13.91 -12.53
C SER A 171 6.92 -12.63 -13.23
N SER A 172 7.60 -12.23 -14.30
CA SER A 172 7.29 -11.03 -15.09
C SER A 172 5.80 -10.92 -15.49
N SER A 173 5.21 -12.01 -15.98
CA SER A 173 3.78 -12.04 -16.33
C SER A 173 2.86 -11.90 -15.10
N LYS A 174 3.19 -12.55 -13.97
CA LYS A 174 2.40 -12.40 -12.74
C LYS A 174 2.46 -11.00 -12.17
N ILE A 175 3.61 -10.32 -12.27
CA ILE A 175 3.76 -8.92 -11.85
C ILE A 175 2.89 -8.01 -12.72
N LEU A 176 2.96 -8.15 -14.05
CA LEU A 176 2.21 -7.31 -14.98
C LEU A 176 0.69 -7.37 -14.74
N HIS A 177 0.18 -8.57 -14.44
CA HIS A 177 -1.25 -8.78 -14.20
C HIS A 177 -1.64 -8.76 -12.71
N SER A 178 -0.74 -8.30 -11.82
CA SER A 178 -1.04 -8.30 -10.39
C SER A 178 -2.08 -7.23 -10.01
N ASP A 179 -2.97 -7.58 -9.10
CA ASP A 179 -3.87 -6.64 -8.44
C ASP A 179 -3.15 -5.66 -7.51
N ASP A 180 -1.86 -5.91 -7.19
CA ASP A 180 -1.07 -5.02 -6.33
C ASP A 180 -1.07 -3.57 -6.84
N PHE A 181 -0.97 -3.38 -8.16
CA PHE A 181 -0.97 -2.05 -8.77
C PHE A 181 -2.37 -1.42 -8.84
N LYS A 182 -3.43 -2.24 -8.85
CA LYS A 182 -4.81 -1.76 -8.74
C LYS A 182 -5.10 -1.12 -7.38
N CYS A 183 -4.34 -1.49 -6.33
CA CYS A 183 -4.37 -0.80 -5.05
C CYS A 183 -3.91 0.66 -5.16
N LEU A 184 -3.17 1.02 -6.21
CA LEU A 184 -2.82 2.41 -6.57
C LEU A 184 -3.63 2.93 -7.77
N LEU A 185 -4.80 2.33 -8.05
CA LEU A 185 -5.68 2.69 -9.15
C LEU A 185 -5.01 2.64 -10.54
N LEU A 186 -4.01 1.77 -10.71
CA LEU A 186 -3.37 1.52 -11.99
C LEU A 186 -3.98 0.27 -12.63
N ASN A 187 -4.47 0.40 -13.86
CA ASN A 187 -4.70 -0.75 -14.72
C ASN A 187 -3.39 -1.16 -15.41
N GLU A 188 -3.43 -2.25 -16.18
CA GLU A 188 -2.26 -2.77 -16.88
C GLU A 188 -1.65 -1.76 -17.88
N ARG A 189 -2.47 -0.99 -18.59
CA ARG A 189 -2.00 0.04 -19.53
C ARG A 189 -1.27 1.17 -18.80
N ASP A 190 -1.79 1.58 -17.65
CA ASP A 190 -1.14 2.58 -16.81
C ASP A 190 0.20 2.04 -16.30
N LEU A 191 0.23 0.81 -15.78
CA LEU A 191 1.44 0.14 -15.33
C LEU A 191 2.51 0.05 -16.42
N VAL A 192 2.15 -0.37 -17.64
CA VAL A 192 3.07 -0.42 -18.79
C VAL A 192 3.72 0.94 -19.03
N SER A 193 2.97 2.04 -18.88
CA SER A 193 3.53 3.39 -19.03
C SER A 193 4.61 3.69 -17.99
N TYR A 194 4.41 3.28 -16.74
CA TYR A 194 5.45 3.38 -15.69
C TYR A 194 6.66 2.48 -16.00
N LEU A 195 6.44 1.26 -16.48
CA LEU A 195 7.52 0.32 -16.79
C LEU A 195 8.40 0.82 -17.95
N VAL A 196 7.80 1.41 -19.00
CA VAL A 196 8.54 2.03 -20.11
C VAL A 196 9.43 3.17 -19.61
N GLU A 197 8.89 4.02 -18.74
CA GLU A 197 9.66 5.13 -18.15
C GLU A 197 10.81 4.61 -17.27
N MET A 198 10.57 3.62 -16.41
CA MET A 198 11.61 3.02 -15.56
C MET A 198 12.71 2.32 -16.39
N ASN A 199 12.33 1.69 -17.50
CA ASN A 199 13.27 1.08 -18.44
C ASN A 199 14.15 2.14 -19.12
N ALA A 200 13.58 3.27 -19.53
CA ALA A 200 14.35 4.38 -20.10
C ALA A 200 15.35 4.99 -19.10
N LEU A 201 15.04 4.92 -17.80
CA LEU A 201 15.93 5.34 -16.72
C LEU A 201 16.97 4.28 -16.33
N GLY A 202 16.97 3.10 -16.97
CA GLY A 202 17.90 2.01 -16.67
C GLY A 202 17.66 1.32 -15.33
N ILE A 203 16.49 1.52 -14.71
CA ILE A 203 16.13 0.95 -13.40
C ILE A 203 15.70 -0.52 -13.56
N ILE A 204 15.06 -0.85 -14.68
CA ILE A 204 14.61 -2.20 -15.02
C ILE A 204 14.93 -2.52 -16.47
N GLU A 205 14.90 -3.80 -16.83
CA GLU A 205 14.74 -4.23 -18.21
C GLU A 205 13.28 -4.56 -18.45
N PHE A 206 12.66 -3.91 -19.42
CA PHE A 206 11.28 -4.17 -19.82
C PHE A 206 11.15 -4.33 -21.33
N ALA A 207 10.58 -5.46 -21.75
CA ALA A 207 10.16 -5.70 -23.12
C ALA A 207 8.85 -6.48 -23.14
N MET A 208 7.96 -6.11 -24.05
CA MET A 208 6.66 -6.76 -24.22
C MET A 208 6.35 -6.96 -25.70
N ALA A 209 6.02 -8.19 -26.09
CA ALA A 209 5.62 -8.54 -27.44
C ALA A 209 4.42 -9.51 -27.38
N GLY A 210 3.22 -8.97 -27.63
CA GLY A 210 1.98 -9.72 -27.38
C GLY A 210 1.90 -10.15 -25.91
N ASN A 211 1.79 -11.45 -25.67
CA ASN A 211 1.71 -12.02 -24.32
C ASN A 211 3.08 -12.35 -23.71
N ILE A 212 4.17 -12.14 -24.45
CA ILE A 212 5.52 -12.38 -23.93
C ILE A 212 5.99 -11.13 -23.21
N VAL A 213 6.27 -11.26 -21.92
CA VAL A 213 6.71 -10.18 -21.04
C VAL A 213 8.08 -10.54 -20.47
N ARG A 214 9.06 -9.67 -20.72
CA ARG A 214 10.35 -9.69 -20.02
C ARG A 214 10.40 -8.48 -19.11
N LEU A 215 10.58 -8.74 -17.82
CA LEU A 215 10.61 -7.73 -16.78
C LEU A 215 11.59 -8.17 -15.70
N GLU A 216 12.71 -7.47 -15.59
CA GLU A 216 13.84 -7.82 -14.71
C GLU A 216 14.38 -6.58 -13.99
N PRO A 217 14.76 -6.67 -12.70
CA PRO A 217 15.40 -5.56 -11.98
C PRO A 217 16.84 -5.31 -12.48
N LYS A 218 17.29 -4.05 -12.58
CA LYS A 218 18.69 -3.70 -12.89
C LYS A 218 19.52 -3.24 -11.70
N ILE A 219 18.87 -2.99 -10.57
CA ILE A 219 19.52 -2.70 -9.29
C ILE A 219 19.16 -3.77 -8.28
N ASP A 220 20.03 -3.97 -7.29
CA ASP A 220 19.76 -4.89 -6.19
C ASP A 220 18.64 -4.35 -5.29
N PHE A 221 17.83 -5.25 -4.74
CA PHE A 221 16.68 -4.90 -3.91
C PHE A 221 17.09 -4.11 -2.66
N GLU A 222 18.25 -4.42 -2.08
CA GLU A 222 18.82 -3.73 -0.92
C GLU A 222 19.22 -2.28 -1.22
N VAL A 223 19.44 -1.94 -2.49
CA VAL A 223 19.84 -0.61 -2.96
C VAL A 223 18.61 0.25 -3.30
N LEU A 224 17.42 -0.35 -3.43
CA LEU A 224 16.16 0.34 -3.71
C LEU A 224 15.94 1.63 -2.88
N PRO A 225 16.20 1.67 -1.55
CA PRO A 225 16.02 2.91 -0.81
C PRO A 225 16.85 4.07 -1.36
N ASN A 226 18.08 3.83 -1.81
CA ASN A 226 18.95 4.87 -2.37
C ASN A 226 18.37 5.40 -3.70
N ALA A 227 17.90 4.49 -4.55
CA ALA A 227 17.26 4.87 -5.83
C ALA A 227 15.95 5.65 -5.64
N LEU A 228 15.31 5.57 -4.47
CA LEU A 228 14.13 6.35 -4.12
C LEU A 228 14.48 7.74 -3.56
N GLU A 229 15.73 7.98 -3.15
CA GLU A 229 16.19 9.26 -2.59
C GLU A 229 16.64 10.24 -3.67
N GLU A 230 17.12 9.72 -4.80
CA GLU A 230 17.46 10.48 -6.03
C GLU A 230 16.22 10.99 -6.77
#